data_AF-A0A948QPH5-F1
#
_entry.id   AF-A0A948QPH5-F1
#
_cell.length_a   1.000
_cell.length_b   1.000
_cell.length_c   1.000
_cell.angle_alpha   90.00
_cell.angle_beta   90.00
_cell.angle_gamma   90.00
#
_symmetry.space_group_name_H-M   'P 1'
#
loop_
_entity.id
_entity.type
_entity.pdbx_description
1 polymer ?
#
loop_
_entity_poly.entity_id
_entity_poly.type
_entity_poly.pdbx_seq_one_letter_code
_entity_poly.pdbx_strand_id
1 'polypeptide(L)'
;MKNCLKNNFAWFSLFYILTGFLIASEKTVKPTIAVAEFEGQGLSASELLGISEFVRTGLINTELFNMVDRRNMEQILQEQKFQISGCTTEECAVKMGQLLNVQKIVTGKVIKLGGKFYITANIIDVETGRIAISERLDATGIDQLADKSESLAAILANRLLGKRPTPKMGSVAPFPVTEEIAKGSAFIQSDPPDAEIFIDGEKLGRTPMKVEVSIGQRQLVLMKEGYIDKSAQLNIIADTTVKISETLTPMLGSVLIKSNPAGARVWFDGNYRGMTDSAGLKISGITLGEYTVKFEKEKFYPLEQKVIVKYKDVVEIFPKLLEKPGSVFITSTPKGAKIYIDETYKGETPLKVTEVSAGLHSLKLSMSEYKNWDKQIEIRGLETTTVTADLEPAPAGYISGIIGGKEITGRDGAEMVLIPAGEFTMGSDGGDSDEKPAHKVYLDAYYIDKYEVTFEQYDKFCEATGRTKPSDSGWGRGNRPVINVSWHDAVAYANYYGKRLPTEAEWEKACRGGSETEYCFGDSESKLSSYAWYYANSGGKTHPVGQKKPNQYGIYDMHGNVWEWCSDWYDSGYYKNSPYKNPKGSGSDSRVLRGGCWNYFASDCRSSNRGRRAPGGGSDFRGFRCAVGVVQGR
;
A
#
# COMPACT_ATOMS: atom_id res chain seq x y z
N MET A 1 -15.80 50.83 -51.82
CA MET A 1 -16.79 51.82 -51.29
C MET A 1 -16.56 51.91 -49.79
N LYS A 2 -15.74 52.87 -49.33
CA LYS A 2 -16.12 54.08 -48.57
C LYS A 2 -16.80 53.74 -47.22
N ASN A 3 -16.09 53.71 -46.08
CA ASN A 3 -15.58 54.79 -45.19
C ASN A 3 -16.65 55.54 -44.37
N CYS A 4 -16.41 55.61 -43.03
CA CYS A 4 -16.38 56.80 -42.12
C CYS A 4 -16.79 56.37 -40.69
N LEU A 5 -16.16 56.76 -39.56
CA LEU A 5 -15.23 57.82 -39.14
C LEU A 5 -14.26 57.22 -38.06
N LYS A 6 -12.95 57.46 -37.96
CA LYS A 6 -12.11 58.67 -37.76
C LYS A 6 -12.39 59.51 -36.50
N ASN A 7 -11.52 59.37 -35.49
CA ASN A 7 -10.64 60.42 -34.93
C ASN A 7 -9.66 59.77 -33.94
N ASN A 8 -8.36 59.58 -34.27
CA ASN A 8 -7.22 60.54 -34.31
C ASN A 8 -6.75 60.99 -32.91
N PHE A 9 -5.48 61.06 -32.52
CA PHE A 9 -4.13 60.71 -33.03
C PHE A 9 -3.20 61.11 -31.85
N ALA A 10 -2.47 60.21 -31.18
CA ALA A 10 -1.02 59.95 -31.32
C ALA A 10 -0.07 61.14 -31.61
N TRP A 11 1.12 61.11 -30.94
CA TRP A 11 2.41 61.83 -31.16
C TRP A 11 2.77 62.88 -30.06
N PHE A 12 3.99 63.06 -29.51
CA PHE A 12 5.36 62.62 -29.83
C PHE A 12 6.35 62.93 -28.67
N SER A 13 7.45 62.15 -28.59
CA SER A 13 8.85 62.53 -28.29
C SER A 13 9.40 63.01 -26.92
N LEU A 14 10.53 62.35 -26.58
CA LEU A 14 11.80 62.81 -25.96
C LEU A 14 11.95 63.10 -24.43
N PHE A 15 12.85 62.29 -23.83
CA PHE A 15 13.96 62.61 -22.89
C PHE A 15 13.73 63.66 -21.77
N TYR A 16 13.83 63.23 -20.50
CA TYR A 16 14.73 63.81 -19.48
C TYR A 16 14.93 62.87 -18.27
N ILE A 17 16.19 62.81 -17.85
CA ILE A 17 16.77 62.17 -16.67
C ILE A 17 16.29 62.88 -15.40
N LEU A 18 15.93 62.17 -14.32
CA LEU A 18 16.45 62.40 -12.96
C LEU A 18 15.83 61.44 -11.91
N THR A 19 16.74 60.73 -11.23
CA THR A 19 16.73 60.34 -9.80
C THR A 19 15.52 59.62 -9.22
N GLY A 20 15.68 58.31 -9.04
CA GLY A 20 14.96 57.51 -8.06
C GLY A 20 15.83 56.34 -7.63
N PHE A 21 16.80 56.60 -6.75
CA PHE A 21 17.55 55.58 -6.02
C PHE A 21 16.56 54.88 -5.07
N LEU A 22 15.82 53.90 -5.59
CA LEU A 22 15.07 52.94 -4.78
C LEU A 22 15.94 51.70 -4.69
N ILE A 23 16.67 51.61 -3.58
CA ILE A 23 17.23 50.35 -3.09
C ILE A 23 16.02 49.43 -2.89
N ALA A 24 15.71 48.61 -3.89
CA ALA A 24 14.90 47.44 -3.69
C ALA A 24 15.70 46.55 -2.73
N SER A 25 15.30 46.56 -1.47
CA SER A 25 15.67 45.51 -0.52
C SER A 25 15.18 44.19 -1.12
N GLU A 26 16.08 43.48 -1.82
CA GLU A 26 15.87 42.08 -2.16
C GLU A 26 15.63 41.37 -0.83
N LYS A 27 14.38 40.96 -0.59
CA LYS A 27 14.09 39.94 0.42
C LYS A 27 14.89 38.71 0.04
N THR A 28 16.04 38.52 0.67
CA THR A 28 16.88 37.35 0.50
C THR A 28 16.09 36.14 0.95
N VAL A 29 15.65 35.32 -0.01
CA VAL A 29 14.94 34.08 0.27
C VAL A 29 15.95 33.13 0.93
N LYS A 30 15.73 32.79 2.21
CA LYS A 30 16.61 31.87 2.96
C LYS A 30 16.49 30.47 2.33
N PRO A 31 17.61 29.81 1.97
CA PRO A 31 17.55 28.46 1.42
C PRO A 31 17.05 27.45 2.46
N THR A 32 16.29 26.47 2.02
CA THR A 32 15.79 25.38 2.88
C THR A 32 16.86 24.31 3.04
N ILE A 33 17.19 23.95 4.28
CA ILE A 33 18.25 22.99 4.61
C ILE A 33 17.77 21.92 5.59
N ALA A 34 18.27 20.69 5.42
CA ALA A 34 18.09 19.59 6.36
C ALA A 34 19.44 19.15 6.94
N VAL A 35 19.43 18.58 8.14
CA VAL A 35 20.60 17.94 8.78
C VAL A 35 20.30 16.46 8.92
N ALA A 36 21.08 15.63 8.23
CA ALA A 36 21.06 14.18 8.38
C ALA A 36 21.75 13.77 9.69
N GLU A 37 21.48 12.54 10.14
CA GLU A 37 22.16 11.98 11.30
C GLU A 37 23.65 11.80 11.00
N PHE A 38 24.49 12.26 11.94
CA PHE A 38 25.92 12.09 11.88
C PHE A 38 26.26 10.63 12.17
N GLU A 39 27.25 10.13 11.44
CA GLU A 39 27.74 8.77 11.61
C GLU A 39 29.07 8.78 12.34
N GLY A 40 29.46 7.70 13.00
CA GLY A 40 30.78 7.67 13.60
C GLY A 40 31.17 6.35 14.24
N GLN A 41 32.46 6.23 14.54
CA GLN A 41 33.05 5.05 15.17
C GLN A 41 33.56 5.41 16.57
N GLY A 42 33.21 4.59 17.56
CA GLY A 42 33.62 4.79 18.95
C GLY A 42 32.72 5.74 19.75
N LEU A 43 31.50 5.99 19.26
CA LEU A 43 30.42 6.73 19.91
C LEU A 43 29.12 5.92 19.84
N SER A 44 28.27 6.06 20.85
CA SER A 44 26.90 5.51 20.89
C SER A 44 25.96 6.25 19.94
N ALA A 45 24.86 5.61 19.57
CA ALA A 45 23.82 6.21 18.74
C ALA A 45 23.25 7.50 19.37
N SER A 46 23.12 7.56 20.70
CA SER A 46 22.68 8.75 21.42
C SER A 46 23.68 9.91 21.35
N GLU A 47 24.98 9.63 21.36
CA GLU A 47 26.02 10.67 21.26
C GLU A 47 26.08 11.25 19.83
N LEU A 48 25.99 10.40 18.81
CA LEU A 48 25.91 10.82 17.41
C LEU A 48 24.64 11.62 17.12
N LEU A 49 23.52 11.22 17.73
CA LEU A 49 22.27 11.96 17.64
C LEU A 49 22.39 13.34 18.28
N GLY A 50 23.01 13.42 19.47
CA GLY A 50 23.29 14.69 20.13
C GLY A 50 24.15 15.62 19.26
N ILE A 51 25.21 15.11 18.64
CA ILE A 51 26.07 15.86 17.72
C ILE A 51 25.28 16.43 16.54
N SER A 52 24.42 15.62 15.94
CA SER A 52 23.53 16.05 14.84
C SER A 52 22.61 17.20 15.27
N GLU A 53 22.11 17.14 16.50
CA GLU A 53 21.22 18.15 17.05
C GLU A 53 21.95 19.45 17.42
N PHE A 54 23.19 19.38 17.91
CA PHE A 54 24.02 20.57 18.13
C PHE A 54 24.33 21.28 16.82
N VAL A 55 24.62 20.53 15.74
CA VAL A 55 24.80 21.14 14.40
C VAL A 55 23.51 21.78 13.91
N ARG A 56 22.36 21.10 14.06
CA ARG A 56 21.04 21.65 13.71
C ARG A 56 20.74 22.94 14.46
N THR A 57 20.95 22.94 15.77
CA THR A 57 20.73 24.09 16.65
C THR A 57 21.65 25.25 16.28
N GLY A 58 22.92 24.97 16.02
CA GLY A 58 23.88 25.98 15.55
C GLY A 58 23.46 26.63 14.22
N LEU A 59 22.92 25.85 13.28
CA LEU A 59 22.39 26.38 12.01
C LEU A 59 21.12 27.23 12.21
N ILE A 60 20.20 26.79 13.08
CA ILE A 60 19.01 27.59 13.46
C ILE A 60 19.44 28.95 14.01
N ASN A 61 20.41 28.96 14.92
CA ASN A 61 20.91 30.17 15.59
C ASN A 61 21.60 31.15 14.65
N THR A 62 22.03 30.71 13.46
CA THR A 62 22.56 31.62 12.45
C THR A 62 21.48 32.47 11.78
N GLU A 63 20.22 32.02 11.83
CA GLU A 63 19.09 32.58 11.11
C GLU A 63 19.29 32.67 9.59
N LEU A 64 20.23 31.92 9.00
CA LEU A 64 20.54 32.01 7.56
C LEU A 64 19.70 31.08 6.68
N PHE A 65 19.02 30.09 7.29
CA PHE A 65 18.34 29.01 6.58
C PHE A 65 16.92 28.79 7.10
N ASN A 66 16.07 28.24 6.23
CA ASN A 66 14.80 27.62 6.66
C ASN A 66 15.08 26.15 6.98
N MET A 67 14.86 25.74 8.23
CA MET A 67 15.20 24.39 8.70
C MET A 67 13.98 23.46 8.59
N VAL A 68 14.18 22.24 8.10
CA VAL A 68 13.13 21.22 8.14
C VAL A 68 13.08 20.58 9.53
N ASP A 69 11.88 20.57 10.12
CA ASP A 69 11.64 19.94 11.43
C ASP A 69 11.94 18.43 11.37
N ARG A 70 12.62 17.93 12.42
CA ARG A 70 13.03 16.52 12.51
C ARG A 70 11.87 15.54 12.41
N ARG A 71 10.75 15.80 13.08
CA ARG A 71 9.58 14.91 13.06
C ARG A 71 8.95 14.86 11.68
N ASN A 72 8.93 15.99 10.98
CA ASN A 72 8.47 16.05 9.60
C ASN A 72 9.41 15.27 8.66
N MET A 73 10.73 15.31 8.89
CA MET A 73 11.66 14.50 8.10
C MET A 73 11.45 13.00 8.33
N GLU A 74 11.33 12.56 9.57
CA GLU A 74 11.09 11.15 9.91
C GLU A 74 9.77 10.64 9.29
N GLN A 75 8.71 11.44 9.35
CA GLN A 75 7.43 11.11 8.73
C GLN A 75 7.53 11.00 7.20
N ILE A 76 8.10 12.00 6.53
CA ILE A 76 8.25 12.00 5.06
C ILE A 76 9.09 10.81 4.59
N LEU A 77 10.18 10.50 5.29
CA LEU A 77 11.06 9.38 4.93
C LEU A 77 10.40 8.02 5.21
N GLN A 78 9.57 7.90 6.26
CA GLN A 78 8.77 6.69 6.51
C GLN A 78 7.67 6.49 5.45
N GLU A 79 6.95 7.54 5.08
CA GLU A 79 5.91 7.51 4.03
C GLU A 79 6.49 7.06 2.68
N GLN A 80 7.73 7.47 2.39
CA GLN A 80 8.45 7.11 1.18
C GLN A 80 9.22 5.77 1.30
N LYS A 81 9.04 5.03 2.40
CA LYS A 81 9.71 3.75 2.71
C LYS A 81 11.24 3.84 2.57
N PHE A 82 11.81 5.00 2.87
CA PHE A 82 13.24 5.24 2.75
C PHE A 82 13.98 4.74 3.99
N GLN A 83 14.92 3.82 3.80
CA GLN A 83 15.70 3.27 4.90
C GLN A 83 16.79 4.27 5.33
N ILE A 84 16.59 4.92 6.48
CA ILE A 84 17.50 5.93 7.04
C ILE A 84 18.84 5.30 7.46
N SER A 85 18.82 4.05 7.92
CA SER A 85 20.02 3.35 8.39
C SER A 85 21.00 3.07 7.25
N GLY A 86 22.20 3.64 7.31
CA GLY A 86 23.29 3.36 6.34
C GLY A 86 23.33 4.30 5.14
N CYS A 87 22.78 5.50 5.25
CA CYS A 87 22.87 6.54 4.24
C CYS A 87 24.25 7.21 4.23
N THR A 88 25.30 6.45 3.90
CA THR A 88 26.70 6.88 4.09
C THR A 88 27.32 7.61 2.89
N THR A 89 26.57 7.76 1.80
CA THR A 89 27.05 8.28 0.49
C THR A 89 26.42 9.63 0.16
N GLU A 90 27.15 10.45 -0.60
CA GLU A 90 26.65 11.75 -1.11
C GLU A 90 25.37 11.57 -1.94
N GLU A 91 25.29 10.50 -2.75
CA GLU A 91 24.09 10.14 -3.51
C GLU A 91 22.88 9.86 -2.61
N CYS A 92 23.10 9.21 -1.46
CA CYS A 92 22.04 8.95 -0.50
C CYS A 92 21.55 10.25 0.15
N ALA A 93 22.47 11.16 0.49
CA ALA A 93 22.14 12.47 1.02
C ALA A 93 21.37 13.34 0.01
N VAL A 94 21.76 13.32 -1.26
CA VAL A 94 21.05 14.03 -2.34
C VAL A 94 19.63 13.50 -2.49
N LYS A 95 19.46 12.17 -2.50
CA LYS A 95 18.14 11.53 -2.59
C LYS A 95 17.27 11.87 -1.38
N MET A 96 17.84 11.90 -0.17
CA MET A 96 17.15 12.37 1.03
C MET A 96 16.75 13.84 0.90
N GLY A 97 17.64 14.69 0.40
CA GLY A 97 17.38 16.10 0.15
C GLY A 97 16.22 16.34 -0.83
N GLN A 98 16.15 15.54 -1.90
CA GLN A 98 15.06 15.57 -2.88
C GLN A 98 13.72 15.16 -2.27
N LEU A 99 13.70 14.08 -1.47
CA LEU A 99 12.49 13.62 -0.78
C LEU A 99 11.96 14.64 0.23
N LEU A 100 12.88 15.36 0.89
CA LEU A 100 12.56 16.40 1.87
C LEU A 100 12.28 17.77 1.21
N ASN A 101 12.41 17.88 -0.12
CA ASN A 101 12.27 19.13 -0.87
C ASN A 101 13.15 20.27 -0.32
N VAL A 102 14.40 19.95 0.04
CA VAL A 102 15.39 20.93 0.51
C VAL A 102 16.42 21.24 -0.56
N GLN A 103 16.96 22.46 -0.53
CA GLN A 103 17.99 22.90 -1.49
C GLN A 103 19.38 22.43 -1.06
N LYS A 104 19.60 22.28 0.25
CA LYS A 104 20.87 21.88 0.85
C LYS A 104 20.64 20.78 1.88
N ILE A 105 21.60 19.88 2.04
CA ILE A 105 21.59 18.89 3.12
C ILE A 105 22.95 18.83 3.80
N VAL A 106 22.95 18.78 5.13
CA VAL A 106 24.15 18.60 5.94
C VAL A 106 24.30 17.14 6.29
N THR A 107 25.46 16.58 6.01
CA THR A 107 25.88 15.25 6.48
C THR A 107 27.14 15.39 7.30
N GLY A 108 27.42 14.43 8.17
CA GLY A 108 28.66 14.48 8.93
C GLY A 108 29.11 13.15 9.49
N LYS A 109 30.40 13.11 9.82
CA LYS A 109 31.10 11.93 10.34
C LYS A 109 31.95 12.30 11.54
N VAL A 110 31.96 11.44 12.54
CA VAL A 110 32.78 11.56 13.75
C VAL A 110 33.71 10.36 13.85
N ILE A 111 35.01 10.61 13.82
CA ILE A 111 36.03 9.56 13.89
C ILE A 111 36.84 9.76 15.17
N LYS A 112 36.93 8.71 15.99
CA LYS A 112 37.84 8.68 17.14
C LYS A 112 39.20 8.12 16.70
N LEU A 113 40.27 8.90 16.83
CA LEU A 113 41.64 8.45 16.61
C LEU A 113 42.47 8.72 17.87
N GLY A 114 42.87 7.65 18.55
CA GLY A 114 43.52 7.74 19.86
C GLY A 114 42.60 8.39 20.90
N GLY A 115 43.10 9.43 21.57
CA GLY A 115 42.36 10.23 22.56
C GLY A 115 41.59 11.43 21.98
N LYS A 116 41.63 11.65 20.66
CA LYS A 116 40.97 12.78 19.99
C LYS A 116 39.79 12.31 19.12
N PHE A 117 38.82 13.19 18.97
CA PHE A 117 37.71 13.03 18.04
C PHE A 117 37.81 14.05 16.92
N TYR A 118 37.43 13.64 15.72
CA TYR A 118 37.42 14.47 14.52
C TYR A 118 35.99 14.50 13.98
N ILE A 119 35.36 15.67 14.02
CA ILE A 119 34.03 15.88 13.45
C ILE A 119 34.20 16.52 12.09
N THR A 120 33.68 15.88 11.05
CA THR A 120 33.60 16.42 9.69
C THR A 120 32.14 16.63 9.32
N ALA A 121 31.82 17.78 8.74
CA ALA A 121 30.48 18.07 8.24
C ALA A 121 30.54 18.66 6.83
N ASN A 122 29.64 18.20 5.97
CA ASN A 122 29.54 18.56 4.57
C ASN A 122 28.17 19.17 4.30
N ILE A 123 28.13 20.37 3.70
CA ILE A 123 26.92 20.90 3.05
C ILE A 123 26.92 20.41 1.62
N ILE A 124 25.92 19.63 1.25
CA ILE A 124 25.71 19.12 -0.11
C ILE A 124 24.60 19.94 -0.75
N ASP A 125 24.84 20.38 -1.98
CA ASP A 125 23.82 21.00 -2.83
C ASP A 125 22.99 19.91 -3.49
N VAL A 126 21.68 19.91 -3.24
CA VAL A 126 20.77 18.82 -3.64
C VAL A 126 20.52 18.82 -5.16
N GLU A 127 20.59 19.98 -5.80
CA GLU A 127 20.39 20.13 -7.23
C GLU A 127 21.59 19.61 -8.03
N THR A 128 22.80 19.99 -7.59
CA THR A 128 24.05 19.64 -8.29
C THR A 128 24.69 18.34 -7.78
N GLY A 129 24.28 17.87 -6.61
CA GLY A 129 24.83 16.70 -5.93
C GLY A 129 26.25 16.87 -5.41
N ARG A 130 26.81 18.08 -5.43
CA ARG A 130 28.20 18.36 -5.04
C ARG A 130 28.29 18.87 -3.61
N ILE A 131 29.38 18.54 -2.92
CA ILE A 131 29.74 19.18 -1.66
C ILE A 131 30.03 20.66 -1.93
N ALA A 132 29.17 21.54 -1.41
CA ALA A 132 29.35 22.97 -1.45
C ALA A 132 30.43 23.42 -0.44
N ILE A 133 30.44 22.80 0.75
CA ILE A 133 31.40 23.10 1.84
C ILE A 133 31.70 21.83 2.63
N SER A 134 32.96 21.62 2.99
CA SER A 134 33.41 20.58 3.93
C SER A 134 34.28 21.20 5.01
N GLU A 135 33.92 21.00 6.27
CA GLU A 135 34.70 21.47 7.42
C GLU A 135 35.02 20.33 8.36
N ARG A 136 36.18 20.43 9.02
CA ARG A 136 36.63 19.48 10.03
C ARG A 136 37.16 20.20 11.25
N LEU A 137 36.73 19.78 12.44
CA LEU A 137 37.29 20.21 13.72
C LEU A 137 37.74 19.01 14.54
N ASP A 138 38.78 19.20 15.36
CA ASP A 138 39.21 18.23 16.35
C ASP A 138 38.75 18.61 17.77
N ALA A 139 38.42 17.59 18.55
CA ALA A 139 38.05 17.66 19.95
C ALA A 139 38.98 16.76 20.76
N THR A 140 39.50 17.26 21.88
CA THR A 140 40.46 16.53 22.72
C THR A 140 39.81 15.55 23.71
N GLY A 141 38.48 15.51 23.74
CA GLY A 141 37.66 14.62 24.55
C GLY A 141 36.20 14.70 24.11
N ILE A 142 35.38 13.76 24.60
CA ILE A 142 33.96 13.65 24.22
C ILE A 142 33.16 14.87 24.69
N ASP A 143 33.50 15.44 25.85
CA ASP A 143 32.82 16.60 26.44
C ASP A 143 32.94 17.87 25.58
N GLN A 144 33.95 17.95 24.70
CA GLN A 144 34.13 19.08 23.78
C GLN A 144 33.35 18.92 22.48
N LEU A 145 32.73 17.77 22.21
CA LEU A 145 32.04 17.53 20.94
C LEU A 145 30.82 18.45 20.75
N ALA A 146 30.12 18.81 21.83
CA ALA A 146 28.97 19.72 21.76
C ALA A 146 29.39 21.11 21.25
N ASP A 147 30.31 21.78 21.97
CA ASP A 147 30.83 23.10 21.61
C ASP A 147 31.46 23.13 20.21
N LYS A 148 32.18 22.07 19.84
CA LYS A 148 32.78 21.93 18.53
C LYS A 148 31.73 21.74 17.43
N SER A 149 30.64 21.03 17.70
CA SER A 149 29.53 20.84 16.75
C SER A 149 28.79 22.15 16.46
N GLU A 150 28.54 22.96 17.49
CA GLU A 150 27.95 24.30 17.32
C GLU A 150 28.89 25.25 16.56
N SER A 151 30.19 25.23 16.91
CA SER A 151 31.21 26.00 16.20
C SER A 151 31.30 25.59 14.73
N LEU A 152 31.21 24.29 14.44
CA LEU A 152 31.20 23.75 13.09
C LEU A 152 30.01 24.27 12.28
N ALA A 153 28.81 24.29 12.85
CA ALA A 153 27.62 24.86 12.22
C ALA A 153 27.79 26.34 11.86
N ALA A 154 28.34 27.14 12.78
CA ALA A 154 28.62 28.56 12.52
C ALA A 154 29.67 28.76 11.42
N ILE A 155 30.71 27.94 11.36
CA ILE A 155 31.74 28.01 10.30
C ILE A 155 31.12 27.65 8.95
N LEU A 156 30.35 26.56 8.88
CA LEU A 156 29.67 26.12 7.66
C LEU A 156 28.74 27.22 7.12
N ALA A 157 27.92 27.81 7.99
CA ALA A 157 26.99 28.87 7.61
C ALA A 157 27.70 30.13 7.10
N ASN A 158 28.77 30.55 7.77
CA ASN A 158 29.54 31.73 7.37
C ASN A 158 30.32 31.54 6.07
N ARG A 159 30.92 30.35 5.87
CA ARG A 159 31.60 30.02 4.62
C ARG A 159 30.63 29.94 3.44
N LEU A 160 29.38 29.52 3.65
CA LEU A 160 28.35 29.48 2.60
C LEU A 160 27.98 30.86 2.08
N LEU A 161 28.14 31.89 2.91
CA LEU A 161 27.93 33.29 2.54
C LEU A 161 29.20 34.02 2.10
N GLY A 162 30.34 33.33 1.97
CA GLY A 162 31.62 33.95 1.63
C GLY A 162 32.17 34.91 2.72
N LYS A 163 31.62 34.87 3.95
CA LYS A 163 32.11 35.69 5.06
C LYS A 163 33.26 34.96 5.77
N ARG A 164 34.47 35.52 5.68
CA ARG A 164 35.66 35.00 6.37
C ARG A 164 35.42 34.98 7.90
N PRO A 165 35.65 33.85 8.60
CA PRO A 165 35.80 33.87 10.04
C PRO A 165 37.12 34.60 10.38
N THR A 166 37.08 35.60 11.26
CA THR A 166 38.27 36.20 11.86
C THR A 166 38.78 35.31 13.00
N PRO A 167 39.99 34.74 12.91
CA PRO A 167 40.61 34.08 14.06
C PRO A 167 41.25 35.15 14.94
N LYS A 168 40.81 35.28 16.20
CA LYS A 168 41.70 35.75 17.26
C LYS A 168 42.59 34.57 17.65
N MET A 169 43.80 34.54 17.14
CA MET A 169 44.88 33.71 17.66
C MET A 169 46.06 34.65 17.95
N GLY A 170 46.51 34.63 19.20
CA GLY A 170 47.56 35.50 19.70
C GLY A 170 48.84 35.36 18.89
N SER A 171 49.40 36.50 18.51
CA SER A 171 50.70 36.63 17.89
C SER A 171 51.80 36.23 18.88
N VAL A 172 52.48 35.12 18.61
CA VAL A 172 53.89 34.97 18.99
C VAL A 172 54.70 35.17 17.72
N ALA A 173 55.61 36.14 17.74
CA ALA A 173 56.40 36.58 16.61
C ALA A 173 57.30 35.46 16.06
N PRO A 174 57.53 35.36 14.73
CA PRO A 174 58.58 34.51 14.20
C PRO A 174 59.92 35.24 14.27
N PHE A 175 60.89 34.62 14.94
CA PHE A 175 62.32 34.88 14.71
C PHE A 175 62.73 34.24 13.38
N PRO A 176 63.53 34.90 12.53
CA PRO A 176 64.15 34.24 11.40
C PRO A 176 65.45 33.57 11.85
N VAL A 177 65.49 32.25 11.86
CA VAL A 177 66.74 31.49 11.76
C VAL A 177 66.47 30.29 10.86
N THR A 178 66.92 30.37 9.60
CA THR A 178 67.22 29.16 8.82
C THR A 178 68.68 28.82 9.06
N GLU A 179 68.92 28.04 10.11
CA GLU A 179 70.01 27.06 10.12
C GLU A 179 69.65 26.00 9.08
N GLU A 180 70.64 25.59 8.30
CA GLU A 180 70.55 24.47 7.37
C GLU A 180 70.31 23.20 8.19
N ILE A 181 69.06 22.75 8.28
CA ILE A 181 68.71 21.55 9.06
C ILE A 181 69.43 20.37 8.41
N ALA A 182 70.43 19.82 9.09
CA ALA A 182 71.17 18.66 8.62
C ALA A 182 70.21 17.55 8.18
N LYS A 183 70.46 16.98 7.00
CA LYS A 183 69.61 15.94 6.40
C LYS A 183 70.33 14.60 6.41
N GLY A 184 69.57 13.54 6.64
CA GLY A 184 69.96 12.18 6.30
C GLY A 184 69.06 11.64 5.20
N SER A 185 69.17 10.35 4.90
CA SER A 185 68.27 9.70 3.93
C SER A 185 67.65 8.42 4.50
N ALA A 186 66.46 8.07 4.05
CA ALA A 186 65.81 6.80 4.33
C ALA A 186 65.47 6.09 3.02
N PHE A 187 65.85 4.82 2.90
CA PHE A 187 65.39 3.94 1.83
C PHE A 187 64.29 3.03 2.38
N ILE A 188 63.06 3.28 1.92
CA ILE A 188 61.84 2.72 2.49
C ILE A 188 61.24 1.75 1.48
N GLN A 189 61.02 0.51 1.90
CA GLN A 189 60.40 -0.55 1.10
C GLN A 189 59.15 -1.08 1.81
N SER A 190 58.19 -1.60 1.04
CA SER A 190 57.07 -2.36 1.59
C SER A 190 56.80 -3.62 0.79
N ASP A 191 56.17 -4.60 1.43
CA ASP A 191 55.62 -5.80 0.81
C ASP A 191 54.11 -5.90 1.10
N PRO A 192 53.22 -5.76 0.10
CA PRO A 192 53.52 -5.46 -1.31
C PRO A 192 54.10 -4.04 -1.51
N PRO A 193 54.79 -3.78 -2.64
CA PRO A 193 55.30 -2.46 -3.00
C PRO A 193 54.17 -1.48 -3.35
N ASP A 194 54.51 -0.23 -3.67
CA ASP A 194 53.58 0.84 -4.04
C ASP A 194 52.64 1.26 -2.88
N ALA A 195 53.19 1.37 -1.67
CA ALA A 195 52.51 1.96 -0.51
C ALA A 195 52.89 3.44 -0.39
N GLU A 196 51.91 4.30 -0.10
CA GLU A 196 52.14 5.72 0.12
C GLU A 196 52.96 5.95 1.39
N ILE A 197 54.00 6.77 1.28
CA ILE A 197 54.94 7.09 2.34
C ILE A 197 54.58 8.44 2.94
N PHE A 198 54.34 8.45 4.26
CA PHE A 198 54.19 9.65 5.05
C PHE A 198 55.29 9.71 6.13
N ILE A 199 55.96 10.85 6.26
CA ILE A 199 56.88 11.10 7.37
C ILE A 199 56.42 12.36 8.11
N ASP A 200 56.23 12.23 9.42
CA ASP A 200 55.72 13.32 10.29
C ASP A 200 54.42 13.96 9.78
N GLY A 201 53.61 13.18 9.05
CA GLY A 201 52.35 13.62 8.43
C GLY A 201 52.46 14.18 7.02
N GLU A 202 53.66 14.37 6.47
CA GLU A 202 53.88 14.84 5.10
C GLU A 202 54.00 13.68 4.11
N LYS A 203 53.26 13.75 2.99
CA LYS A 203 53.29 12.75 1.92
C LYS A 203 54.51 12.94 1.03
N LEU A 204 55.38 11.93 0.94
CA LEU A 204 56.65 12.02 0.21
C LEU A 204 56.68 11.26 -1.11
N GLY A 205 55.91 10.18 -1.23
CA GLY A 205 55.90 9.34 -2.44
C GLY A 205 55.36 7.95 -2.19
N ARG A 206 55.88 6.95 -2.93
CA ARG A 206 55.46 5.54 -2.81
C ARG A 206 56.64 4.59 -2.75
N THR A 207 56.52 3.49 -2.01
CA THR A 207 57.58 2.48 -1.88
C THR A 207 57.79 1.68 -3.18
N PRO A 208 59.03 1.22 -3.47
CA PRO A 208 60.27 1.53 -2.76
C PRO A 208 60.80 2.92 -3.14
N MET A 209 61.27 3.71 -2.17
CA MET A 209 61.79 5.06 -2.42
C MET A 209 62.93 5.43 -1.47
N LYS A 210 63.92 6.16 -1.98
CA LYS A 210 64.88 6.90 -1.16
C LYS A 210 64.39 8.34 -0.96
N VAL A 211 64.24 8.77 0.28
CA VAL A 211 63.80 10.12 0.65
C VAL A 211 64.87 10.81 1.49
N GLU A 212 65.06 12.12 1.29
CA GLU A 212 65.85 12.95 2.20
C GLU A 212 64.96 13.48 3.32
N VAL A 213 65.42 13.34 4.56
CA VAL A 213 64.64 13.68 5.74
C VAL A 213 65.56 14.37 6.73
N SER A 214 65.04 15.36 7.45
CA SER A 214 65.77 16.02 8.54
C SER A 214 66.16 15.00 9.62
N ILE A 215 67.36 15.17 10.17
CA ILE A 215 67.89 14.27 11.20
C ILE A 215 66.99 14.21 12.45
N GLY A 216 67.11 13.13 13.22
CA GLY A 216 66.34 12.87 14.44
C GLY A 216 65.31 11.75 14.30
N GLN A 217 64.50 11.55 15.34
CA GLN A 217 63.39 10.59 15.33
C GLN A 217 62.25 11.12 14.47
N ARG A 218 61.75 10.27 13.56
CA ARG A 218 60.74 10.59 12.57
C ARG A 218 59.67 9.50 12.57
N GLN A 219 58.41 9.90 12.49
CA GLN A 219 57.29 8.96 12.41
C GLN A 219 57.02 8.60 10.95
N LEU A 220 57.27 7.34 10.59
CA LEU A 220 56.87 6.78 9.30
C LEU A 220 55.46 6.20 9.40
N VAL A 221 54.61 6.51 8.42
CA VAL A 221 53.33 5.82 8.18
C VAL A 221 53.30 5.37 6.73
N LEU A 222 53.03 4.08 6.51
CA LEU A 222 52.80 3.48 5.21
C LEU A 222 51.31 3.19 5.04
N MET A 223 50.73 3.71 3.96
CA MET A 223 49.31 3.52 3.63
C MET A 223 49.18 2.82 2.28
N LYS A 224 48.39 1.76 2.20
CA LYS A 224 48.04 1.12 0.93
C LYS A 224 46.58 0.68 0.95
N GLU A 225 45.85 0.99 -0.11
CA GLU A 225 44.45 0.62 -0.24
C GLU A 225 44.26 -0.89 -0.03
N GLY A 226 43.32 -1.26 0.86
CA GLY A 226 43.06 -2.66 1.21
C GLY A 226 44.05 -3.28 2.22
N TYR A 227 44.96 -2.51 2.82
CA TYR A 227 45.91 -2.96 3.85
C TYR A 227 45.82 -2.10 5.11
N ILE A 228 46.14 -2.69 6.26
CA ILE A 228 46.21 -1.99 7.54
C ILE A 228 47.41 -1.04 7.51
N ASP A 229 47.17 0.24 7.80
CA ASP A 229 48.23 1.25 7.93
C ASP A 229 49.33 0.79 8.88
N LYS A 230 50.58 0.94 8.46
CA LYS A 230 51.75 0.49 9.20
C LYS A 230 52.56 1.69 9.65
N SER A 231 52.73 1.84 10.97
CA SER A 231 53.52 2.90 11.57
C SER A 231 54.83 2.36 12.13
N ALA A 232 55.93 3.10 11.92
CA ALA A 232 57.25 2.79 12.46
C ALA A 232 57.98 4.08 12.88
N GLN A 233 59.03 3.94 13.70
CA GLN A 233 59.92 5.05 14.07
C GLN A 233 61.23 4.92 13.29
N LEU A 234 61.63 6.00 12.62
CA LEU A 234 62.90 6.10 11.93
C LEU A 234 63.84 7.00 12.73
N ASN A 235 65.07 6.55 13.00
CA ASN A 235 66.10 7.40 13.58
C ASN A 235 67.06 7.85 12.49
N ILE A 236 66.85 9.06 11.96
CA ILE A 236 67.62 9.59 10.83
C ILE A 236 68.91 10.23 11.33
N ILE A 237 70.05 9.76 10.85
CA ILE A 237 71.39 10.24 11.20
C ILE A 237 71.99 10.96 9.98
N ALA A 238 72.68 12.08 10.21
CA ALA A 238 73.32 12.89 9.16
C ALA A 238 74.21 12.02 8.26
N ASP A 239 74.19 12.28 6.95
CA ASP A 239 75.02 11.63 5.93
C ASP A 239 74.92 10.09 5.84
N THR A 240 73.90 9.49 6.46
CA THR A 240 73.61 8.05 6.38
C THR A 240 72.32 7.76 5.61
N THR A 241 72.17 6.51 5.17
CA THR A 241 70.90 5.99 4.65
C THR A 241 70.35 4.91 5.57
N VAL A 242 69.27 5.20 6.28
CA VAL A 242 68.52 4.21 7.06
C VAL A 242 67.70 3.35 6.08
N LYS A 243 67.83 2.03 6.16
CA LYS A 243 67.02 1.11 5.35
C LYS A 243 65.90 0.53 6.21
N ILE A 244 64.67 0.60 5.73
CA ILE A 244 63.51 -0.03 6.38
C ILE A 244 62.70 -0.79 5.34
N SER A 245 62.19 -1.96 5.73
CA SER A 245 61.32 -2.80 4.92
C SER A 245 60.21 -3.32 5.79
N GLU A 246 58.96 -3.00 5.43
CA GLU A 246 57.77 -3.36 6.21
C GLU A 246 56.81 -4.24 5.41
N THR A 247 56.34 -5.33 6.00
CA THR A 247 55.26 -6.14 5.40
C THR A 247 53.91 -5.59 5.84
N LEU A 248 53.08 -5.21 4.88
CA LEU A 248 51.73 -4.72 5.12
C LEU A 248 50.76 -5.89 5.30
N THR A 249 49.86 -5.78 6.26
CA THR A 249 48.84 -6.81 6.52
C THR A 249 47.56 -6.48 5.73
N PRO A 250 47.08 -7.35 4.84
CA PRO A 250 45.86 -7.11 4.10
C PRO A 250 44.66 -7.00 5.04
N MET A 251 43.76 -6.06 4.75
CA MET A 251 42.46 -5.98 5.38
C MET A 251 41.58 -7.08 4.80
N LEU A 252 41.29 -8.09 5.61
CA LEU A 252 40.44 -9.22 5.23
C LEU A 252 39.10 -9.17 5.96
N GLY A 253 38.06 -9.63 5.28
CA GLY A 253 36.72 -9.83 5.82
C GLY A 253 36.24 -11.27 5.61
N SER A 254 34.99 -11.51 5.97
CA SER A 254 34.30 -12.78 5.72
C SER A 254 32.87 -12.53 5.24
N VAL A 255 32.31 -13.52 4.56
CA VAL A 255 30.90 -13.54 4.17
C VAL A 255 30.27 -14.82 4.71
N LEU A 256 29.07 -14.72 5.26
CA LEU A 256 28.22 -15.85 5.62
C LEU A 256 27.04 -15.93 4.64
N ILE A 257 26.99 -17.00 3.84
CA ILE A 257 26.03 -17.16 2.75
C ILE A 257 24.96 -18.18 3.13
N LYS A 258 23.73 -17.74 3.27
CA LYS A 258 22.54 -18.58 3.51
C LYS A 258 21.59 -18.53 2.33
N SER A 259 20.61 -19.43 2.27
CA SER A 259 19.51 -19.35 1.29
C SER A 259 18.22 -19.92 1.87
N ASN A 260 17.08 -19.38 1.44
CA ASN A 260 15.76 -19.91 1.79
C ASN A 260 15.02 -20.37 0.51
N PRO A 261 14.79 -21.67 0.30
CA PRO A 261 15.21 -22.79 1.15
C PRO A 261 16.73 -23.05 1.12
N ALA A 262 17.24 -23.75 2.14
CA ALA A 262 18.64 -24.19 2.21
C ALA A 262 18.98 -25.23 1.11
N GLY A 263 20.26 -25.54 0.93
CA GLY A 263 20.73 -26.49 -0.08
C GLY A 263 20.79 -25.90 -1.48
N ALA A 264 21.15 -24.62 -1.60
CA ALA A 264 21.45 -23.96 -2.86
C ALA A 264 22.95 -24.04 -3.15
N ARG A 265 23.33 -24.35 -4.38
CA ARG A 265 24.72 -24.28 -4.85
C ARG A 265 25.14 -22.82 -4.95
N VAL A 266 26.33 -22.49 -4.44
CA VAL A 266 26.85 -21.13 -4.36
C VAL A 266 28.10 -20.98 -5.20
N TRP A 267 28.14 -19.94 -6.03
CA TRP A 267 29.34 -19.44 -6.68
C TRP A 267 29.64 -18.04 -6.13
N PHE A 268 30.89 -17.82 -5.74
CA PHE A 268 31.39 -16.54 -5.26
C PHE A 268 32.42 -16.03 -6.27
N ASP A 269 32.06 -14.95 -6.96
CA ASP A 269 32.81 -14.34 -8.04
C ASP A 269 33.21 -15.36 -9.13
N GLY A 270 32.19 -16.07 -9.65
CA GLY A 270 32.35 -17.11 -10.67
C GLY A 270 32.89 -18.45 -10.18
N ASN A 271 33.44 -18.53 -8.96
CA ASN A 271 34.04 -19.76 -8.43
C ASN A 271 33.06 -20.53 -7.55
N TYR A 272 32.87 -21.83 -7.79
CA TYR A 272 32.01 -22.67 -6.96
C TYR A 272 32.59 -22.82 -5.54
N ARG A 273 31.75 -22.64 -4.51
CA ARG A 273 32.16 -22.67 -3.10
C ARG A 273 31.48 -23.73 -2.25
N GLY A 274 30.39 -24.34 -2.75
CA GLY A 274 29.67 -25.38 -2.02
C GLY A 274 28.16 -25.20 -2.08
N MET A 275 27.46 -25.77 -1.09
CA MET A 275 26.01 -25.60 -0.91
C MET A 275 25.72 -24.91 0.42
N THR A 276 24.63 -24.15 0.48
CA THR A 276 24.11 -23.62 1.75
C THR A 276 23.48 -24.74 2.59
N ASP A 277 23.58 -24.64 3.91
CA ASP A 277 22.86 -25.48 4.86
C ASP A 277 22.10 -24.59 5.88
N SER A 278 21.64 -25.16 6.98
CA SER A 278 20.96 -24.41 8.05
C SER A 278 21.87 -23.42 8.80
N ALA A 279 23.18 -23.66 8.83
CA ALA A 279 24.17 -22.78 9.46
C ALA A 279 24.69 -21.69 8.51
N GLY A 280 24.64 -21.96 7.20
CA GLY A 280 25.18 -21.11 6.15
C GLY A 280 26.61 -21.48 5.76
N LEU A 281 26.99 -21.13 4.53
CA LEU A 281 28.33 -21.32 3.99
C LEU A 281 29.20 -20.10 4.32
N LYS A 282 30.16 -20.25 5.23
CA LYS A 282 31.12 -19.19 5.58
C LYS A 282 32.32 -19.21 4.65
N ILE A 283 32.64 -18.07 4.06
CA ILE A 283 33.87 -17.84 3.29
C ILE A 283 34.68 -16.76 4.03
N SER A 284 35.91 -17.09 4.39
CA SER A 284 36.80 -16.20 5.16
C SER A 284 38.08 -15.88 4.40
N GLY A 285 38.77 -14.82 4.85
CA GLY A 285 40.04 -14.39 4.23
C GLY A 285 39.84 -13.71 2.89
N ILE A 286 38.71 -13.03 2.70
CA ILE A 286 38.38 -12.32 1.46
C ILE A 286 38.89 -10.89 1.57
N THR A 287 39.51 -10.36 0.51
CA THR A 287 39.88 -8.94 0.45
C THR A 287 38.64 -8.04 0.46
N LEU A 288 38.83 -6.77 0.80
CA LEU A 288 37.72 -5.80 0.76
C LEU A 288 37.29 -5.56 -0.69
N GLY A 289 36.00 -5.34 -0.89
CA GLY A 289 35.46 -5.05 -2.23
C GLY A 289 34.06 -5.58 -2.44
N GLU A 290 33.52 -5.31 -3.62
CA GLU A 290 32.24 -5.83 -4.08
C GLU A 290 32.44 -7.18 -4.81
N TYR A 291 31.65 -8.18 -4.44
CA TYR A 291 31.68 -9.52 -5.03
C TYR A 291 30.31 -9.95 -5.49
N THR A 292 30.25 -10.73 -6.56
CA THR A 292 28.99 -11.33 -7.04
C THR A 292 28.80 -12.71 -6.43
N VAL A 293 27.63 -12.98 -5.87
CA VAL A 293 27.24 -14.29 -5.36
C VAL A 293 26.06 -14.82 -6.18
N LYS A 294 26.27 -15.97 -6.81
CA LYS A 294 25.26 -16.68 -7.59
C LYS A 294 24.75 -17.90 -6.81
N PHE A 295 23.43 -18.08 -6.80
CA PHE A 295 22.73 -19.20 -6.20
C PHE A 295 22.04 -20.00 -7.30
N GLU A 296 22.19 -21.32 -7.24
CA GLU A 296 21.39 -22.23 -8.07
C GLU A 296 20.82 -23.37 -7.24
N LYS A 297 19.53 -23.62 -7.41
CA LYS A 297 18.83 -24.75 -6.80
C LYS A 297 17.83 -25.32 -7.79
N GLU A 298 17.72 -26.64 -7.83
CA GLU A 298 16.75 -27.32 -8.69
C GLU A 298 15.32 -26.85 -8.40
N LYS A 299 14.51 -26.63 -9.44
CA LYS A 299 13.15 -26.05 -9.38
C LYS A 299 13.07 -24.56 -9.01
N PHE A 300 14.19 -23.88 -8.74
CA PHE A 300 14.22 -22.44 -8.47
C PHE A 300 14.89 -21.67 -9.62
N TYR A 301 14.55 -20.40 -9.78
CA TYR A 301 15.30 -19.51 -10.67
C TYR A 301 16.69 -19.23 -10.09
N PRO A 302 17.73 -19.14 -10.93
CA PRO A 302 19.04 -18.69 -10.46
C PRO A 302 18.93 -17.26 -9.94
N LEU A 303 19.67 -16.96 -8.88
CA LEU A 303 19.72 -15.63 -8.28
C LEU A 303 21.16 -15.15 -8.23
N GLU A 304 21.40 -13.90 -8.63
CA GLU A 304 22.68 -13.22 -8.48
C GLU A 304 22.50 -11.98 -7.61
N GLN A 305 23.42 -11.78 -6.67
CA GLN A 305 23.43 -10.61 -5.79
C GLN A 305 24.86 -10.14 -5.53
N LYS A 306 25.01 -8.84 -5.25
CA LYS A 306 26.29 -8.24 -4.88
C LYS A 306 26.44 -8.19 -3.36
N VAL A 307 27.66 -8.42 -2.87
CA VAL A 307 28.02 -8.29 -1.46
C VAL A 307 29.30 -7.47 -1.31
N ILE A 308 29.30 -6.51 -0.40
CA ILE A 308 30.47 -5.67 -0.13
C ILE A 308 31.16 -6.19 1.13
N VAL A 309 32.37 -6.73 1.00
CA VAL A 309 33.17 -7.24 2.10
C VAL A 309 33.89 -6.10 2.82
N LYS A 310 33.70 -6.04 4.14
CA LYS A 310 34.31 -5.03 5.03
C LYS A 310 35.33 -5.64 5.98
N TYR A 311 36.27 -4.83 6.45
CA TYR A 311 37.38 -5.28 7.29
C TYR A 311 36.90 -5.79 8.64
N LYS A 312 37.34 -6.99 9.03
CA LYS A 312 36.95 -7.69 10.28
C LYS A 312 35.45 -7.93 10.46
N ASP A 313 34.65 -7.67 9.43
CA ASP A 313 33.21 -7.90 9.45
C ASP A 313 32.87 -9.28 8.88
N VAL A 314 31.75 -9.83 9.32
CA VAL A 314 31.14 -11.02 8.72
C VAL A 314 29.83 -10.57 8.07
N VAL A 315 29.88 -10.33 6.78
CA VAL A 315 28.71 -9.88 6.04
C VAL A 315 27.80 -11.06 5.77
N GLU A 316 26.60 -11.06 6.35
CA GLU A 316 25.61 -12.09 6.11
C GLU A 316 24.73 -11.74 4.92
N ILE A 317 24.52 -12.70 4.02
CA ILE A 317 23.53 -12.62 2.95
C ILE A 317 22.60 -13.83 3.03
N PHE A 318 21.29 -13.59 2.99
CA PHE A 318 20.28 -14.63 3.17
C PHE A 318 19.07 -14.42 2.24
N PRO A 319 19.23 -14.60 0.93
CA PRO A 319 18.13 -14.44 -0.01
C PRO A 319 17.09 -15.56 0.07
N LYS A 320 15.83 -15.19 -0.20
CA LYS A 320 14.77 -16.14 -0.54
C LYS A 320 14.82 -16.44 -2.04
N LEU A 321 14.92 -17.71 -2.39
CA LEU A 321 14.93 -18.17 -3.77
C LEU A 321 13.50 -18.25 -4.30
N LEU A 322 13.30 -17.81 -5.54
CA LEU A 322 12.00 -17.86 -6.21
C LEU A 322 11.85 -19.20 -6.93
N GLU A 323 10.85 -19.98 -6.52
CA GLU A 323 10.54 -21.25 -7.15
C GLU A 323 9.92 -21.02 -8.54
N LYS A 324 10.28 -21.88 -9.50
CA LYS A 324 9.72 -21.85 -10.87
C LYS A 324 8.24 -22.22 -10.83
N PRO A 325 7.45 -21.81 -11.82
CA PRO A 325 6.05 -22.23 -11.89
C PRO A 325 5.93 -23.74 -12.10
N GLY A 326 4.81 -24.29 -11.62
CA GLY A 326 4.38 -25.67 -11.81
C GLY A 326 3.13 -25.75 -12.68
N SER A 327 2.43 -26.87 -12.57
CA SER A 327 1.16 -27.11 -13.25
C SER A 327 0.19 -27.85 -12.34
N VAL A 328 -1.10 -27.77 -12.66
CA VAL A 328 -2.14 -28.53 -11.96
C VAL A 328 -3.07 -29.19 -12.98
N PHE A 329 -3.35 -30.48 -12.79
CA PHE A 329 -4.34 -31.22 -13.57
C PHE A 329 -5.57 -31.48 -12.69
N ILE A 330 -6.72 -30.96 -13.12
CA ILE A 330 -7.92 -30.88 -12.29
C ILE A 330 -9.04 -31.63 -12.98
N THR A 331 -9.70 -32.52 -12.24
CA THR A 331 -10.86 -33.29 -12.69
C THR A 331 -12.00 -33.21 -11.68
N SER A 332 -13.24 -33.44 -12.14
CA SER A 332 -14.38 -33.52 -11.24
C SER A 332 -15.44 -34.53 -11.67
N THR A 333 -16.27 -34.92 -10.70
CA THR A 333 -17.48 -35.73 -10.88
C THR A 333 -18.69 -34.94 -10.38
N PRO A 334 -19.61 -34.48 -11.25
CA PRO A 334 -19.61 -34.60 -12.70
C PRO A 334 -18.50 -33.74 -13.36
N LYS A 335 -18.19 -34.03 -14.62
CA LYS A 335 -17.26 -33.23 -15.45
C LYS A 335 -17.94 -31.94 -15.96
N GLY A 336 -17.14 -30.93 -16.31
CA GLY A 336 -17.64 -29.64 -16.79
C GLY A 336 -17.77 -28.59 -15.67
N ALA A 337 -17.10 -28.79 -14.54
CA ALA A 337 -17.10 -27.82 -13.45
C ALA A 337 -16.14 -26.67 -13.80
N LYS A 338 -16.59 -25.43 -13.65
CA LYS A 338 -15.77 -24.24 -13.84
C LYS A 338 -14.66 -24.20 -12.81
N ILE A 339 -13.43 -24.01 -13.26
CA ILE A 339 -12.20 -23.98 -12.46
C ILE A 339 -11.80 -22.53 -12.22
N TYR A 340 -11.57 -22.19 -10.97
CA TYR A 340 -10.99 -20.92 -10.53
C TYR A 340 -9.74 -21.21 -9.70
N ILE A 341 -8.63 -20.57 -10.05
CA ILE A 341 -7.40 -20.57 -9.25
C ILE A 341 -7.15 -19.13 -8.81
N ASP A 342 -7.10 -18.89 -7.50
CA ASP A 342 -7.02 -17.55 -6.89
C ASP A 342 -8.10 -16.61 -7.45
N GLU A 343 -9.36 -17.06 -7.42
CA GLU A 343 -10.53 -16.37 -7.97
C GLU A 343 -10.50 -16.11 -9.49
N THR A 344 -9.43 -16.52 -10.19
CA THR A 344 -9.28 -16.33 -11.64
C THR A 344 -9.80 -17.55 -12.40
N TYR A 345 -10.78 -17.36 -13.27
CA TYR A 345 -11.32 -18.41 -14.12
C TYR A 345 -10.27 -18.99 -15.09
N LYS A 346 -10.17 -20.32 -15.17
CA LYS A 346 -9.20 -21.04 -16.01
C LYS A 346 -9.82 -21.91 -17.11
N GLY A 347 -11.10 -22.27 -16.98
CA GLY A 347 -11.80 -23.18 -17.90
C GLY A 347 -12.69 -24.17 -17.13
N GLU A 348 -12.98 -25.33 -17.72
CA GLU A 348 -13.85 -26.35 -17.14
C GLU A 348 -13.13 -27.71 -17.00
N THR A 349 -13.50 -28.52 -16.02
CA THR A 349 -12.90 -29.85 -15.81
C THR A 349 -13.29 -30.85 -16.92
N PRO A 350 -12.39 -31.77 -17.31
CA PRO A 350 -11.00 -31.90 -16.88
C PRO A 350 -10.07 -30.92 -17.61
N LEU A 351 -9.13 -30.29 -16.89
CA LEU A 351 -8.19 -29.33 -17.48
C LEU A 351 -6.82 -29.39 -16.80
N LYS A 352 -5.76 -29.30 -17.62
CA LYS A 352 -4.40 -29.02 -17.14
C LYS A 352 -4.12 -27.52 -17.27
N VAL A 353 -3.85 -26.85 -16.15
CA VAL A 353 -3.39 -25.47 -16.12
C VAL A 353 -1.87 -25.48 -15.92
N THR A 354 -1.15 -24.86 -16.85
CA THR A 354 0.32 -24.75 -16.83
C THR A 354 0.76 -23.36 -16.37
N GLU A 355 2.05 -23.20 -16.06
CA GLU A 355 2.64 -21.92 -15.65
C GLU A 355 1.95 -21.30 -14.43
N VAL A 356 1.49 -22.14 -13.49
CA VAL A 356 0.92 -21.67 -12.21
C VAL A 356 2.09 -21.41 -11.28
N SER A 357 2.12 -20.24 -10.62
CA SER A 357 3.16 -19.93 -9.65
C SER A 357 3.28 -21.03 -8.59
N ALA A 358 4.49 -21.29 -8.09
CA ALA A 358 4.66 -22.20 -6.98
C ALA A 358 4.20 -21.55 -5.66
N GLY A 359 3.62 -22.35 -4.78
CA GLY A 359 3.04 -21.91 -3.51
C GLY A 359 1.65 -22.46 -3.24
N LEU A 360 1.01 -21.95 -2.19
CA LEU A 360 -0.38 -22.25 -1.87
C LEU A 360 -1.32 -21.41 -2.74
N HIS A 361 -2.29 -22.07 -3.35
CA HIS A 361 -3.28 -21.50 -4.23
C HIS A 361 -4.68 -21.90 -3.76
N SER A 362 -5.65 -20.97 -3.85
CA SER A 362 -7.04 -21.35 -3.68
C SER A 362 -7.54 -21.98 -4.98
N LEU A 363 -8.05 -23.20 -4.90
CA LEU A 363 -8.72 -23.87 -6.00
C LEU A 363 -10.20 -23.99 -5.68
N LYS A 364 -11.02 -23.43 -6.55
CA LYS A 364 -12.48 -23.49 -6.48
C LYS A 364 -13.05 -24.10 -7.75
N LEU A 365 -13.92 -25.09 -7.56
CA LEU A 365 -14.76 -25.64 -8.61
C LEU A 365 -16.21 -25.24 -8.39
N SER A 366 -16.85 -24.79 -9.46
CA SER A 366 -18.25 -24.37 -9.46
C SER A 366 -18.99 -25.06 -10.60
N MET A 367 -20.13 -25.65 -10.29
CA MET A 367 -21.04 -26.22 -11.28
C MET A 367 -22.48 -25.87 -10.88
N SER A 368 -23.32 -25.57 -11.87
CA SER A 368 -24.74 -25.28 -11.65
C SER A 368 -25.40 -26.45 -10.92
N GLU A 369 -26.22 -26.16 -9.90
CA GLU A 369 -26.90 -27.16 -9.05
C GLU A 369 -25.96 -27.98 -8.15
N TYR A 370 -24.67 -27.65 -8.07
CA TYR A 370 -23.73 -28.25 -7.13
C TYR A 370 -23.18 -27.19 -6.15
N LYS A 371 -22.85 -27.63 -4.94
CA LYS A 371 -22.13 -26.81 -3.97
C LYS A 371 -20.76 -26.44 -4.56
N ASN A 372 -20.26 -25.26 -4.20
CA ASN A 372 -18.86 -24.95 -4.52
C ASN A 372 -17.97 -25.95 -3.80
N TRP A 373 -16.94 -26.39 -4.51
CA TRP A 373 -15.89 -27.21 -3.95
C TRP A 373 -14.65 -26.32 -3.86
N ASP A 374 -14.18 -26.07 -2.65
CA ASP A 374 -13.08 -25.15 -2.39
C ASP A 374 -11.98 -25.90 -1.61
N LYS A 375 -10.73 -25.76 -2.05
CA LYS A 375 -9.57 -26.36 -1.38
C LYS A 375 -8.31 -25.53 -1.61
N GLN A 376 -7.44 -25.48 -0.60
CA GLN A 376 -6.07 -25.00 -0.78
C GLN A 376 -5.22 -26.11 -1.42
N ILE A 377 -4.51 -25.77 -2.50
CA ILE A 377 -3.59 -26.67 -3.19
C ILE A 377 -2.18 -26.09 -3.18
N GLU A 378 -1.19 -26.95 -2.96
CA GLU A 378 0.22 -26.57 -3.08
C GLU A 378 0.69 -26.89 -4.51
N ILE A 379 1.21 -25.89 -5.20
CA ILE A 379 1.86 -26.02 -6.50
C ILE A 379 3.37 -25.99 -6.29
N ARG A 380 4.07 -26.98 -6.84
CA ARG A 380 5.53 -27.08 -6.80
C ARG A 380 6.12 -26.87 -8.18
N GLY A 381 7.28 -26.23 -8.24
CA GLY A 381 7.92 -25.84 -9.47
C GLY A 381 8.28 -27.03 -10.35
N LEU A 382 7.96 -26.93 -11.63
CA LEU A 382 8.18 -27.97 -12.65
C LEU A 382 7.44 -29.30 -12.40
N GLU A 383 6.54 -29.38 -11.42
CA GLU A 383 5.71 -30.56 -11.15
C GLU A 383 4.27 -30.37 -11.66
N THR A 384 3.50 -31.47 -11.71
CA THR A 384 2.06 -31.44 -11.96
C THR A 384 1.31 -31.95 -10.73
N THR A 385 0.67 -31.05 -10.00
CA THR A 385 -0.27 -31.41 -8.91
C THR A 385 -1.56 -31.97 -9.53
N THR A 386 -2.05 -33.12 -9.08
CA THR A 386 -3.33 -33.68 -9.57
C THR A 386 -4.42 -33.51 -8.52
N VAL A 387 -5.57 -32.98 -8.93
CA VAL A 387 -6.72 -32.76 -8.06
C VAL A 387 -7.96 -33.40 -8.68
N THR A 388 -8.69 -34.16 -7.88
CA THR A 388 -9.98 -34.75 -8.24
C THR A 388 -11.02 -34.32 -7.22
N ALA A 389 -12.17 -33.87 -7.68
CA ALA A 389 -13.25 -33.36 -6.83
C ALA A 389 -14.58 -34.04 -7.16
N ASP A 390 -15.19 -34.64 -6.16
CA ASP A 390 -16.56 -35.13 -6.26
C ASP A 390 -17.50 -34.04 -5.75
N LEU A 391 -18.36 -33.53 -6.63
CA LEU A 391 -19.23 -32.41 -6.36
C LEU A 391 -20.53 -32.89 -5.73
N GLU A 392 -20.90 -32.27 -4.62
CA GLU A 392 -22.19 -32.52 -3.97
C GLU A 392 -23.27 -31.62 -4.57
N PRO A 393 -24.47 -32.13 -4.89
CA PRO A 393 -25.60 -31.30 -5.29
C PRO A 393 -25.92 -30.22 -4.25
N ALA A 394 -26.17 -29.00 -4.71
CA ALA A 394 -26.61 -27.89 -3.88
C ALA A 394 -28.08 -28.08 -3.49
N PRO A 395 -28.49 -27.63 -2.29
CA PRO A 395 -29.90 -27.53 -1.94
C PRO A 395 -30.62 -26.60 -2.92
N ALA A 396 -31.87 -26.91 -3.27
CA ALA A 396 -32.69 -26.10 -4.16
C ALA A 396 -32.74 -24.62 -3.71
N GLY A 397 -32.49 -23.68 -4.65
CA GLY A 397 -32.51 -22.22 -4.39
C GLY A 397 -31.14 -21.53 -4.24
N TYR A 398 -30.05 -22.19 -4.64
CA TYR A 398 -28.68 -21.66 -4.59
C TYR A 398 -28.18 -21.21 -5.97
N ILE A 399 -27.61 -20.00 -6.10
CA ILE A 399 -26.83 -19.59 -7.28
C ILE A 399 -25.38 -19.39 -6.84
N SER A 400 -24.48 -20.23 -7.33
CA SER A 400 -23.04 -20.04 -7.14
C SER A 400 -22.49 -19.11 -8.23
N GLY A 401 -21.65 -18.14 -7.84
CA GLY A 401 -20.80 -17.41 -8.80
C GLY A 401 -20.91 -15.89 -8.88
N ILE A 402 -21.51 -15.20 -7.91
CA ILE A 402 -21.55 -13.72 -7.95
C ILE A 402 -21.06 -13.12 -6.64
N ILE A 403 -19.83 -12.62 -6.62
CA ILE A 403 -19.21 -11.97 -5.46
C ILE A 403 -18.97 -10.49 -5.81
N GLY A 404 -19.59 -9.57 -5.06
CA GLY A 404 -19.06 -8.23 -4.79
C GLY A 404 -19.59 -7.04 -5.62
N GLY A 405 -20.38 -7.25 -6.67
CA GLY A 405 -20.99 -6.14 -7.44
C GLY A 405 -22.16 -5.49 -6.68
N LYS A 406 -22.32 -4.16 -6.78
CA LYS A 406 -23.50 -3.44 -6.22
C LYS A 406 -24.81 -3.94 -6.84
N GLU A 407 -24.76 -4.37 -8.10
CA GLU A 407 -25.88 -4.93 -8.84
C GLU A 407 -25.44 -6.19 -9.59
N ILE A 408 -26.38 -7.11 -9.83
CA ILE A 408 -26.20 -8.35 -10.58
C ILE A 408 -27.37 -8.55 -11.53
N THR A 409 -27.22 -9.42 -12.52
CA THR A 409 -28.33 -9.84 -13.39
C THR A 409 -28.70 -11.29 -13.11
N GLY A 410 -29.94 -11.52 -12.70
CA GLY A 410 -30.51 -12.85 -12.49
C GLY A 410 -30.67 -13.64 -13.78
N ARG A 411 -30.89 -14.96 -13.67
CA ARG A 411 -31.09 -15.85 -14.85
C ARG A 411 -32.37 -15.54 -15.64
N ASP A 412 -33.32 -14.84 -15.03
CA ASP A 412 -34.51 -14.29 -15.66
C ASP A 412 -34.27 -12.93 -16.33
N GLY A 413 -33.03 -12.42 -16.31
CA GLY A 413 -32.69 -11.10 -16.82
C GLY A 413 -33.02 -9.95 -15.86
N ALA A 414 -33.49 -10.22 -14.63
CA ALA A 414 -33.78 -9.17 -13.67
C ALA A 414 -32.49 -8.55 -13.11
N GLU A 415 -32.44 -7.22 -13.04
CA GLU A 415 -31.45 -6.52 -12.22
C GLU A 415 -31.74 -6.77 -10.73
N MET A 416 -30.73 -7.15 -9.96
CA MET A 416 -30.83 -7.33 -8.51
C MET A 416 -29.78 -6.46 -7.81
N VAL A 417 -30.16 -5.88 -6.67
CA VAL A 417 -29.35 -4.95 -5.90
C VAL A 417 -28.80 -5.64 -4.65
N LEU A 418 -27.52 -5.43 -4.34
CA LEU A 418 -26.90 -5.91 -3.11
C LEU A 418 -27.43 -5.13 -1.91
N ILE A 419 -28.01 -5.84 -0.94
CA ILE A 419 -28.30 -5.32 0.38
C ILE A 419 -27.16 -5.74 1.31
N PRO A 420 -26.44 -4.79 1.92
CA PRO A 420 -25.30 -5.12 2.77
C PRO A 420 -25.75 -5.87 4.02
N ALA A 421 -24.88 -6.76 4.50
CA ALA A 421 -25.05 -7.38 5.80
C ALA A 421 -25.11 -6.31 6.90
N GLY A 422 -25.89 -6.54 7.95
CA GLY A 422 -25.96 -5.63 9.08
C GLY A 422 -27.32 -5.60 9.75
N GLU A 423 -27.35 -4.85 10.85
CA GLU A 423 -28.52 -4.66 11.68
C GLU A 423 -29.43 -3.56 11.14
N PHE A 424 -30.74 -3.71 11.33
CA PHE A 424 -31.73 -2.64 11.18
C PHE A 424 -32.87 -2.79 12.20
N THR A 425 -33.65 -1.73 12.38
CA THR A 425 -34.88 -1.76 13.19
C THR A 425 -36.04 -2.22 12.32
N MET A 426 -36.64 -3.35 12.66
CA MET A 426 -37.81 -3.93 11.99
C MET A 426 -39.07 -3.62 12.80
N GLY A 427 -40.16 -3.23 12.12
CA GLY A 427 -41.42 -2.80 12.74
C GLY A 427 -41.48 -1.32 13.07
N SER A 428 -42.57 -0.92 13.74
CA SER A 428 -42.81 0.46 14.18
C SER A 428 -43.63 0.47 15.47
N ASP A 429 -43.13 1.13 16.52
CA ASP A 429 -43.88 1.32 17.76
C ASP A 429 -45.07 2.28 17.59
N GLY A 430 -45.05 3.10 16.53
CA GLY A 430 -46.15 3.96 16.11
C GLY A 430 -47.17 3.27 15.17
N GLY A 431 -46.84 2.10 14.63
CA GLY A 431 -47.65 1.38 13.65
C GLY A 431 -48.81 0.56 14.23
N ASP A 432 -49.33 -0.36 13.42
CA ASP A 432 -50.39 -1.30 13.80
C ASP A 432 -49.92 -2.34 14.82
N SER A 433 -50.87 -3.05 15.45
CA SER A 433 -50.55 -3.97 16.56
C SER A 433 -49.61 -5.12 16.19
N ASP A 434 -49.63 -5.56 14.93
CA ASP A 434 -48.79 -6.63 14.39
C ASP A 434 -47.45 -6.12 13.81
N GLU A 435 -47.24 -4.80 13.79
CA GLU A 435 -45.99 -4.14 13.46
C GLU A 435 -45.11 -3.91 14.70
N LYS A 436 -45.61 -4.29 15.89
CA LYS A 436 -44.99 -4.06 17.20
C LYS A 436 -44.46 -5.34 17.85
N PRO A 437 -43.42 -5.24 18.69
CA PRO A 437 -42.60 -4.05 18.92
C PRO A 437 -41.61 -3.79 17.77
N ALA A 438 -41.16 -2.55 17.63
CA ALA A 438 -39.95 -2.27 16.88
C ALA A 438 -38.77 -3.02 17.53
N HIS A 439 -38.01 -3.80 16.75
CA HIS A 439 -36.96 -4.67 17.28
C HIS A 439 -35.77 -4.76 16.32
N LYS A 440 -34.58 -5.07 16.87
CA LYS A 440 -33.35 -5.19 16.07
C LYS A 440 -33.28 -6.55 15.38
N VAL A 441 -32.97 -6.53 14.10
CA VAL A 441 -32.73 -7.73 13.28
C VAL A 441 -31.42 -7.56 12.53
N TYR A 442 -30.57 -8.60 12.59
CA TYR A 442 -29.39 -8.74 11.76
C TYR A 442 -29.68 -9.61 10.55
N LEU A 443 -29.37 -9.09 9.37
CA LEU A 443 -29.41 -9.84 8.11
C LEU A 443 -28.00 -10.01 7.55
N ASP A 444 -27.69 -11.22 7.07
CA ASP A 444 -26.54 -11.44 6.21
C ASP A 444 -26.74 -10.67 4.88
N ALA A 445 -25.69 -10.53 4.06
CA ALA A 445 -25.82 -9.88 2.76
C ALA A 445 -26.64 -10.76 1.79
N TYR A 446 -27.48 -10.12 0.98
CA TYR A 446 -28.30 -10.77 -0.04
C TYR A 446 -28.52 -9.82 -1.23
N TYR A 447 -28.84 -10.37 -2.39
CA TYR A 447 -29.37 -9.59 -3.49
C TYR A 447 -30.88 -9.69 -3.53
N ILE A 448 -31.56 -8.61 -3.91
CA ILE A 448 -33.01 -8.57 -4.13
C ILE A 448 -33.32 -7.90 -5.46
N ASP A 449 -34.34 -8.37 -6.18
CA ASP A 449 -34.74 -7.79 -7.46
C ASP A 449 -35.04 -6.29 -7.29
N LYS A 450 -34.50 -5.49 -8.22
CA LYS A 450 -34.63 -4.02 -8.26
C LYS A 450 -36.07 -3.57 -8.48
N TYR A 451 -36.84 -4.39 -9.18
CA TYR A 451 -38.24 -4.19 -9.54
C TYR A 451 -39.06 -5.43 -9.15
N GLU A 452 -40.39 -5.29 -9.11
CA GLU A 452 -41.30 -6.43 -9.09
C GLU A 452 -41.11 -7.29 -10.36
N VAL A 453 -41.36 -8.60 -10.28
CA VAL A 453 -41.30 -9.48 -11.45
C VAL A 453 -42.33 -9.03 -12.47
N THR A 454 -41.91 -8.81 -13.71
CA THR A 454 -42.78 -8.28 -14.75
C THR A 454 -43.54 -9.38 -15.49
N PHE A 455 -44.63 -9.00 -16.17
CA PHE A 455 -45.31 -9.91 -17.10
C PHE A 455 -44.39 -10.42 -18.20
N GLU A 456 -43.45 -9.61 -18.70
CA GLU A 456 -42.49 -10.06 -19.71
C GLU A 456 -41.59 -11.19 -19.18
N GLN A 457 -41.08 -11.05 -17.96
CA GLN A 457 -40.27 -12.08 -17.32
C GLN A 457 -41.08 -13.35 -17.03
N TYR A 458 -42.30 -13.17 -16.49
CA TYR A 458 -43.18 -14.28 -16.17
C TYR A 458 -43.69 -15.02 -17.42
N ASP A 459 -43.88 -14.32 -18.53
CA ASP A 459 -44.29 -14.92 -19.81
C ASP A 459 -43.22 -15.87 -20.35
N LYS A 460 -41.94 -15.49 -20.25
CA LYS A 460 -40.80 -16.35 -20.62
C LYS A 460 -40.77 -17.61 -19.75
N PHE A 461 -41.10 -17.48 -18.46
CA PHE A 461 -41.24 -18.62 -17.56
C PHE A 461 -42.40 -19.55 -17.96
N CYS A 462 -43.57 -18.99 -18.26
CA CYS A 462 -44.72 -19.77 -18.75
C CYS A 462 -44.39 -20.51 -20.05
N GLU A 463 -43.74 -19.84 -21.00
CA GLU A 463 -43.31 -20.43 -22.27
C GLU A 463 -42.33 -21.57 -22.07
N ALA A 464 -41.35 -21.40 -21.19
CA ALA A 464 -40.34 -22.42 -20.92
C ALA A 464 -40.87 -23.64 -20.14
N THR A 465 -41.92 -23.46 -19.33
CA THR A 465 -42.45 -24.52 -18.45
C THR A 465 -43.80 -25.10 -18.91
N GLY A 466 -44.40 -24.53 -19.95
CA GLY A 466 -45.74 -24.91 -20.43
C GLY A 466 -46.89 -24.48 -19.50
N ARG A 467 -46.64 -23.58 -18.53
CA ARG A 467 -47.67 -23.07 -17.62
C ARG A 467 -48.58 -22.06 -18.33
N THR A 468 -49.84 -22.00 -17.92
CA THR A 468 -50.78 -20.99 -18.41
C THR A 468 -50.38 -19.59 -17.95
N LYS A 469 -50.39 -18.63 -18.87
CA LYS A 469 -50.14 -17.22 -18.58
C LYS A 469 -51.29 -16.65 -17.71
N PRO A 470 -50.99 -15.96 -16.59
CA PRO A 470 -52.02 -15.34 -15.76
C PRO A 470 -52.65 -14.15 -16.50
N SER A 471 -53.91 -13.85 -16.16
CA SER A 471 -54.63 -12.68 -16.69
C SER A 471 -53.93 -11.38 -16.30
N ASP A 472 -53.86 -10.44 -17.24
CA ASP A 472 -53.36 -9.07 -17.02
C ASP A 472 -54.49 -8.08 -16.68
N SER A 473 -55.69 -8.61 -16.38
CA SER A 473 -56.92 -7.82 -16.11
C SER A 473 -57.29 -6.86 -17.24
N GLY A 474 -56.77 -7.06 -18.47
CA GLY A 474 -56.95 -6.15 -19.59
C GLY A 474 -56.17 -4.83 -19.47
N TRP A 475 -55.21 -4.72 -18.53
CA TRP A 475 -54.41 -3.51 -18.32
C TRP A 475 -53.11 -3.47 -19.12
N GLY A 476 -52.80 -4.56 -19.82
CA GLY A 476 -51.59 -4.74 -20.60
C GLY A 476 -50.49 -5.49 -19.84
N ARG A 477 -49.65 -6.19 -20.62
CA ARG A 477 -48.49 -6.98 -20.16
C ARG A 477 -47.19 -6.17 -20.24
N GLY A 478 -46.06 -6.84 -20.51
CA GLY A 478 -44.74 -6.21 -20.66
C GLY A 478 -44.11 -5.89 -19.31
N ASN A 479 -43.62 -4.65 -19.14
CA ASN A 479 -42.93 -4.20 -17.93
C ASN A 479 -43.85 -3.88 -16.73
N ARG A 480 -45.14 -4.24 -16.80
CA ARG A 480 -46.04 -4.18 -15.64
C ARG A 480 -45.74 -5.35 -14.70
N PRO A 481 -45.90 -5.18 -13.38
CA PRO A 481 -45.73 -6.29 -12.45
C PRO A 481 -46.72 -7.40 -12.79
N VAL A 482 -46.26 -8.65 -12.73
CA VAL A 482 -47.14 -9.81 -12.87
C VAL A 482 -48.13 -9.82 -11.71
N ILE A 483 -49.41 -9.94 -12.06
CA ILE A 483 -50.53 -10.03 -11.12
C ILE A 483 -51.32 -11.31 -11.38
N ASN A 484 -52.30 -11.59 -10.52
CA ASN A 484 -53.09 -12.82 -10.57
C ASN A 484 -52.24 -14.08 -10.39
N VAL A 485 -51.15 -13.99 -9.61
CA VAL A 485 -50.28 -15.11 -9.24
C VAL A 485 -50.42 -15.47 -7.76
N SER A 486 -50.46 -16.77 -7.46
CA SER A 486 -50.47 -17.26 -6.08
C SER A 486 -49.07 -17.24 -5.48
N TRP A 487 -48.95 -17.47 -4.16
CA TRP A 487 -47.65 -17.63 -3.53
C TRP A 487 -46.90 -18.84 -4.10
N HIS A 488 -47.61 -19.92 -4.42
CA HIS A 488 -47.02 -21.11 -5.01
C HIS A 488 -46.46 -20.86 -6.41
N ASP A 489 -47.14 -20.02 -7.20
CA ASP A 489 -46.65 -19.62 -8.52
C ASP A 489 -45.39 -18.75 -8.42
N ALA A 490 -45.37 -17.81 -7.46
CA ALA A 490 -44.22 -16.98 -7.18
C ALA A 490 -42.99 -17.81 -6.75
N VAL A 491 -43.19 -18.81 -5.89
CA VAL A 491 -42.13 -19.76 -5.50
C VAL A 491 -41.68 -20.62 -6.68
N ALA A 492 -42.61 -21.10 -7.51
CA ALA A 492 -42.26 -21.90 -8.69
C ALA A 492 -41.40 -21.10 -9.67
N TYR A 493 -41.76 -19.84 -9.94
CA TYR A 493 -40.97 -18.91 -10.75
C TYR A 493 -39.58 -18.72 -10.13
N ALA A 494 -39.51 -18.37 -8.84
CA ALA A 494 -38.25 -18.06 -8.18
C ALA A 494 -37.29 -19.27 -8.24
N ASN A 495 -37.79 -20.46 -7.88
CA ASN A 495 -37.01 -21.70 -7.89
C ASN A 495 -36.50 -22.03 -9.30
N TYR A 496 -37.32 -21.86 -10.33
CA TYR A 496 -36.94 -22.13 -11.72
C TYR A 496 -35.70 -21.33 -12.15
N TYR A 497 -35.62 -20.06 -11.74
CA TYR A 497 -34.46 -19.22 -12.01
C TYR A 497 -33.34 -19.32 -10.96
N GLY A 498 -33.45 -20.23 -9.99
CA GLY A 498 -32.49 -20.40 -8.89
C GLY A 498 -32.54 -19.30 -7.83
N LYS A 499 -33.61 -18.52 -7.81
CA LYS A 499 -33.88 -17.51 -6.80
C LYS A 499 -34.78 -18.09 -5.69
N ARG A 500 -35.18 -17.23 -4.77
CA ARG A 500 -36.23 -17.47 -3.77
C ARG A 500 -37.06 -16.20 -3.56
N LEU A 501 -38.16 -16.30 -2.83
CA LEU A 501 -38.80 -15.10 -2.28
C LEU A 501 -37.94 -14.50 -1.14
N PRO A 502 -37.96 -13.18 -0.94
CA PRO A 502 -37.34 -12.56 0.23
C PRO A 502 -38.07 -13.00 1.50
N THR A 503 -37.35 -13.03 2.62
CA THR A 503 -37.99 -13.03 3.93
C THR A 503 -38.68 -11.68 4.17
N GLU A 504 -39.64 -11.64 5.10
CA GLU A 504 -40.29 -10.39 5.50
C GLU A 504 -39.27 -9.36 6.00
N ALA A 505 -38.26 -9.81 6.76
CA ALA A 505 -37.20 -8.95 7.26
C ALA A 505 -36.31 -8.42 6.14
N GLU A 506 -35.92 -9.28 5.18
CA GLU A 506 -35.17 -8.86 4.00
C GLU A 506 -35.96 -7.86 3.15
N TRP A 507 -37.26 -8.06 3.01
CA TRP A 507 -38.11 -7.13 2.29
C TRP A 507 -38.16 -5.78 3.01
N GLU A 508 -38.37 -5.75 4.34
CA GLU A 508 -38.46 -4.50 5.10
C GLU A 508 -37.15 -3.72 5.10
N LYS A 509 -36.01 -4.40 5.30
CA LYS A 509 -34.69 -3.75 5.21
C LYS A 509 -34.45 -3.17 3.82
N ALA A 510 -34.80 -3.93 2.78
CA ALA A 510 -34.70 -3.47 1.40
C ALA A 510 -35.59 -2.24 1.16
N CYS A 511 -36.84 -2.26 1.63
CA CYS A 511 -37.82 -1.18 1.49
C CYS A 511 -37.31 0.12 2.13
N ARG A 512 -36.83 0.02 3.37
CA ARG A 512 -36.35 1.15 4.18
C ARG A 512 -35.18 1.90 3.54
N GLY A 513 -34.33 1.24 2.75
CA GLY A 513 -33.18 1.91 2.12
C GLY A 513 -32.18 2.49 3.13
N GLY A 514 -32.15 1.97 4.37
CA GLY A 514 -31.37 2.56 5.47
C GLY A 514 -32.09 3.66 6.26
N SER A 515 -33.34 4.00 5.94
CA SER A 515 -34.16 4.89 6.76
C SER A 515 -34.84 4.16 7.93
N GLU A 516 -35.06 4.89 9.04
CA GLU A 516 -35.84 4.43 10.19
C GLU A 516 -37.27 4.98 10.22
N THR A 517 -37.64 5.83 9.24
CA THR A 517 -38.94 6.52 9.16
C THR A 517 -40.06 5.65 8.58
N GLU A 518 -41.30 6.15 8.59
CA GLU A 518 -42.46 5.43 8.06
C GLU A 518 -42.33 5.08 6.56
N TYR A 519 -41.70 5.94 5.76
CA TYR A 519 -41.32 5.65 4.36
C TYR A 519 -39.81 5.76 4.16
N CYS A 520 -39.25 5.28 3.04
CA CYS A 520 -37.82 5.46 2.75
C CYS A 520 -37.37 6.93 2.57
N PHE A 521 -38.31 7.88 2.50
CA PHE A 521 -38.07 9.30 2.25
C PHE A 521 -38.53 10.22 3.41
N GLY A 522 -38.81 9.67 4.58
CA GLY A 522 -39.30 10.37 5.77
C GLY A 522 -40.73 9.98 6.14
N ASP A 523 -41.31 10.65 7.14
CA ASP A 523 -42.63 10.31 7.69
C ASP A 523 -43.82 10.99 6.98
N SER A 524 -43.55 11.91 6.04
CA SER A 524 -44.59 12.70 5.39
C SER A 524 -45.17 12.01 4.16
N GLU A 525 -46.45 11.65 4.21
CA GLU A 525 -47.22 11.10 3.09
C GLU A 525 -47.24 12.01 1.85
N SER A 526 -47.06 13.32 2.01
CA SER A 526 -47.09 14.31 0.93
C SER A 526 -46.09 14.01 -0.19
N LYS A 527 -45.01 13.27 0.13
CA LYS A 527 -43.97 12.86 -0.82
C LYS A 527 -44.25 11.52 -1.50
N LEU A 528 -45.21 10.73 -1.01
CA LEU A 528 -45.48 9.35 -1.47
C LEU A 528 -45.79 9.27 -2.97
N SER A 529 -46.47 10.27 -3.52
CA SER A 529 -46.80 10.33 -4.96
C SER A 529 -45.58 10.32 -5.90
N SER A 530 -44.40 10.68 -5.39
CA SER A 530 -43.12 10.61 -6.11
C SER A 530 -42.46 9.23 -6.08
N TYR A 531 -42.87 8.35 -5.17
CA TYR A 531 -42.23 7.04 -4.90
C TYR A 531 -43.16 5.85 -5.15
N ALA A 532 -44.48 6.07 -5.20
CA ALA A 532 -45.46 4.99 -5.26
C ALA A 532 -46.61 5.24 -6.24
N TRP A 533 -47.14 4.14 -6.74
CA TRP A 533 -48.49 4.06 -7.32
C TRP A 533 -49.44 3.47 -6.28
N TYR A 534 -50.33 4.29 -5.74
CA TYR A 534 -51.29 3.92 -4.69
C TYR A 534 -52.67 4.48 -5.03
N TYR A 535 -53.68 4.28 -4.18
CA TYR A 535 -55.08 4.60 -4.48
C TYR A 535 -55.27 6.00 -5.09
N ALA A 536 -54.59 7.02 -4.57
CA ALA A 536 -54.81 8.41 -5.00
C ALA A 536 -54.23 8.76 -6.38
N ASN A 537 -53.27 7.99 -6.92
CA ASN A 537 -52.58 8.35 -8.16
C ASN A 537 -52.46 7.21 -9.19
N SER A 538 -52.90 5.99 -8.87
CA SER A 538 -52.78 4.82 -9.75
C SER A 538 -53.78 4.82 -10.92
N GLY A 539 -54.91 5.53 -10.79
CA GLY A 539 -55.98 5.45 -11.78
C GLY A 539 -56.63 4.07 -11.86
N GLY A 540 -56.62 3.31 -10.75
CA GLY A 540 -57.34 2.06 -10.62
C GLY A 540 -56.67 0.85 -11.29
N LYS A 541 -55.35 0.88 -11.48
CA LYS A 541 -54.57 -0.22 -12.08
C LYS A 541 -53.09 -0.14 -11.70
N THR A 542 -52.37 -1.23 -11.95
CA THR A 542 -50.90 -1.26 -11.87
C THR A 542 -50.27 -0.29 -12.87
N HIS A 543 -48.96 -0.05 -12.74
CA HIS A 543 -48.15 0.69 -13.72
C HIS A 543 -46.88 -0.07 -14.04
N PRO A 544 -46.22 0.22 -15.18
CA PRO A 544 -44.89 -0.32 -15.45
C PRO A 544 -43.93 -0.03 -14.30
N VAL A 545 -43.13 -1.03 -13.94
CA VAL A 545 -42.14 -0.93 -12.86
C VAL A 545 -41.12 0.18 -13.14
N GLY A 546 -40.60 0.80 -12.09
CA GLY A 546 -39.50 1.76 -12.20
C GLY A 546 -39.89 3.17 -12.65
N GLN A 547 -41.19 3.50 -12.69
CA GLN A 547 -41.65 4.83 -13.13
C GLN A 547 -41.66 5.89 -12.01
N LYS A 548 -41.47 5.47 -10.76
CA LYS A 548 -41.34 6.34 -9.58
C LYS A 548 -39.89 6.42 -9.11
N LYS A 549 -39.61 7.26 -8.11
CA LYS A 549 -38.27 7.36 -7.54
C LYS A 549 -37.91 6.09 -6.76
N PRO A 550 -36.66 5.60 -6.88
CA PRO A 550 -36.19 4.50 -6.05
C PRO A 550 -35.87 4.98 -4.63
N ASN A 551 -35.71 4.04 -3.71
CA ASN A 551 -35.09 4.31 -2.40
C ASN A 551 -33.55 4.42 -2.51
N GLN A 552 -32.87 4.60 -1.38
CA GLN A 552 -31.42 4.84 -1.32
C GLN A 552 -30.58 3.61 -1.71
N TYR A 553 -31.17 2.40 -1.69
CA TYR A 553 -30.53 1.22 -2.28
C TYR A 553 -30.72 1.13 -3.79
N GLY A 554 -31.58 1.95 -4.39
CA GLY A 554 -31.86 1.92 -5.83
C GLY A 554 -33.00 0.98 -6.21
N ILE A 555 -33.84 0.59 -5.24
CA ILE A 555 -34.97 -0.33 -5.43
C ILE A 555 -36.24 0.48 -5.65
N TYR A 556 -37.04 0.06 -6.61
CA TYR A 556 -38.25 0.76 -7.03
C TYR A 556 -39.51 0.09 -6.51
N ASP A 557 -40.58 0.89 -6.45
CA ASP A 557 -41.96 0.46 -6.19
C ASP A 557 -42.18 -0.20 -4.81
N MET A 558 -41.24 -0.05 -3.87
CA MET A 558 -41.32 -0.63 -2.51
C MET A 558 -42.45 -0.07 -1.62
N HIS A 559 -43.22 0.91 -2.11
CA HIS A 559 -44.29 1.58 -1.37
C HIS A 559 -45.61 1.61 -2.16
N GLY A 560 -45.84 0.70 -3.11
CA GLY A 560 -47.10 0.62 -3.83
C GLY A 560 -47.03 -0.28 -5.06
N ASN A 561 -47.80 0.03 -6.09
CA ASN A 561 -48.00 -0.75 -7.31
C ASN A 561 -48.68 -2.10 -7.05
N VAL A 562 -47.99 -3.11 -6.51
CA VAL A 562 -48.60 -4.36 -6.05
C VAL A 562 -48.11 -4.78 -4.67
N TRP A 563 -48.97 -5.49 -3.96
CA TRP A 563 -48.56 -6.20 -2.75
C TRP A 563 -47.61 -7.33 -3.14
N GLU A 564 -46.54 -7.52 -2.38
CA GLU A 564 -45.50 -8.48 -2.73
C GLU A 564 -45.43 -9.66 -1.76
N TRP A 565 -45.45 -10.87 -2.32
CA TRP A 565 -45.28 -12.11 -1.54
C TRP A 565 -43.89 -12.23 -0.91
N CYS A 566 -43.86 -12.52 0.40
CA CYS A 566 -42.66 -12.92 1.13
C CYS A 566 -42.68 -14.43 1.44
N SER A 567 -41.52 -14.98 1.81
CA SER A 567 -41.39 -16.41 2.13
C SER A 567 -42.07 -16.80 3.46
N ASP A 568 -42.18 -15.84 4.39
CA ASP A 568 -42.58 -16.06 5.77
C ASP A 568 -44.05 -16.45 5.89
N TRP A 569 -44.33 -17.33 6.86
CA TRP A 569 -45.68 -17.48 7.38
C TRP A 569 -46.01 -16.33 8.33
N TYR A 570 -47.15 -15.70 8.11
CA TYR A 570 -47.61 -14.58 8.92
C TYR A 570 -48.05 -15.05 10.31
N ASP A 571 -47.56 -14.36 11.32
CA ASP A 571 -48.00 -14.42 12.71
C ASP A 571 -48.00 -12.98 13.26
N SER A 572 -49.14 -12.56 13.81
CA SER A 572 -49.35 -11.20 14.34
C SER A 572 -48.56 -10.94 15.63
N GLY A 573 -48.16 -11.99 16.34
CA GLY A 573 -47.34 -11.91 17.55
C GLY A 573 -45.84 -12.10 17.32
N TYR A 574 -45.43 -12.40 16.08
CA TYR A 574 -44.05 -12.84 15.79
C TYR A 574 -42.97 -11.86 16.25
N TYR A 575 -43.19 -10.56 16.08
CA TYR A 575 -42.19 -9.53 16.38
C TYR A 575 -41.76 -9.53 17.86
N LYS A 576 -42.62 -9.99 18.79
CA LYS A 576 -42.28 -10.10 20.21
C LYS A 576 -41.20 -11.15 20.50
N ASN A 577 -41.11 -12.17 19.66
CA ASN A 577 -40.24 -13.33 19.83
C ASN A 577 -39.34 -13.57 18.62
N SER A 578 -39.21 -12.57 17.74
CA SER A 578 -38.43 -12.68 16.50
C SER A 578 -36.96 -12.93 16.83
N PRO A 579 -36.31 -13.96 16.24
CA PRO A 579 -34.90 -14.21 16.45
C PRO A 579 -34.07 -13.07 15.84
N TYR A 580 -32.99 -12.73 16.51
CA TYR A 580 -32.13 -11.61 16.11
C TYR A 580 -31.54 -11.79 14.71
N LYS A 581 -31.10 -13.01 14.33
CA LYS A 581 -30.37 -13.25 13.08
C LYS A 581 -31.24 -13.98 12.04
N ASN A 582 -31.40 -13.38 10.86
CA ASN A 582 -32.09 -13.94 9.69
C ASN A 582 -33.46 -14.61 10.01
N PRO A 583 -34.43 -13.88 10.60
CA PRO A 583 -35.76 -14.41 10.93
C PRO A 583 -36.54 -14.90 9.70
N LYS A 584 -37.41 -15.90 9.89
CA LYS A 584 -38.16 -16.58 8.80
C LYS A 584 -39.67 -16.79 9.08
N GLY A 585 -40.22 -16.12 10.09
CA GLY A 585 -41.63 -16.23 10.50
C GLY A 585 -41.94 -17.52 11.28
N SER A 586 -43.14 -17.59 11.86
CA SER A 586 -43.59 -18.69 12.75
C SER A 586 -45.03 -19.18 12.52
N GLY A 587 -45.82 -18.53 11.65
CA GLY A 587 -47.23 -18.89 11.44
C GLY A 587 -47.47 -20.15 10.59
N SER A 588 -48.73 -20.40 10.24
CA SER A 588 -49.12 -21.58 9.43
C SER A 588 -50.18 -21.33 8.34
N ASP A 589 -51.00 -20.29 8.45
CA ASP A 589 -52.26 -20.23 7.66
C ASP A 589 -52.21 -19.24 6.49
N SER A 590 -51.35 -18.23 6.58
CA SER A 590 -51.25 -17.16 5.58
C SER A 590 -49.79 -16.76 5.40
N ARG A 591 -49.43 -16.39 4.16
CA ARG A 591 -48.11 -15.85 3.84
C ARG A 591 -48.12 -14.34 3.95
N VAL A 592 -46.98 -13.79 4.34
CA VAL A 592 -46.78 -12.34 4.46
C VAL A 592 -46.86 -11.67 3.08
N LEU A 593 -47.51 -10.51 3.06
CA LEU A 593 -47.51 -9.55 1.95
C LEU A 593 -46.92 -8.22 2.44
N ARG A 594 -46.16 -7.53 1.59
CA ARG A 594 -45.55 -6.24 1.91
C ARG A 594 -45.75 -5.18 0.81
N GLY A 595 -45.69 -3.91 1.18
CA GLY A 595 -45.54 -2.77 0.25
C GLY A 595 -46.78 -1.96 -0.08
N GLY A 596 -47.99 -2.43 0.22
CA GLY A 596 -49.21 -1.77 -0.28
C GLY A 596 -49.43 -2.06 -1.76
N CYS A 597 -50.40 -1.39 -2.39
CA CYS A 597 -50.63 -1.55 -3.84
C CYS A 597 -51.40 -0.37 -4.44
N TRP A 598 -51.64 -0.44 -5.76
CA TRP A 598 -52.37 0.55 -6.53
C TRP A 598 -53.77 0.90 -5.99
N ASN A 599 -54.41 0.03 -5.20
CA ASN A 599 -55.77 0.21 -4.69
C ASN A 599 -55.85 0.51 -3.19
N TYR A 600 -54.72 0.73 -2.52
CA TYR A 600 -54.67 0.95 -1.06
C TYR A 600 -54.19 2.36 -0.70
N PHE A 601 -54.49 2.81 0.51
CA PHE A 601 -54.18 4.16 0.96
C PHE A 601 -52.71 4.31 1.34
N ALA A 602 -52.27 5.55 1.55
CA ALA A 602 -50.89 5.85 1.93
C ALA A 602 -50.45 5.12 3.20
N SER A 603 -51.36 4.92 4.16
CA SER A 603 -51.12 4.19 5.42
C SER A 603 -50.73 2.73 5.21
N ASP A 604 -51.19 2.10 4.13
CA ASP A 604 -50.89 0.70 3.79
C ASP A 604 -49.55 0.55 3.05
N CYS A 605 -48.98 1.68 2.61
CA CYS A 605 -47.74 1.75 1.86
C CYS A 605 -46.52 2.02 2.75
N ARG A 606 -46.70 2.08 4.08
CA ARG A 606 -45.62 2.32 5.06
C ARG A 606 -44.63 1.16 5.03
N SER A 607 -43.36 1.45 5.29
CA SER A 607 -42.26 0.49 5.27
C SER A 607 -42.52 -0.69 6.22
N SER A 608 -43.17 -0.43 7.36
CA SER A 608 -43.49 -1.42 8.40
C SER A 608 -44.80 -2.17 8.18
N ASN A 609 -45.66 -1.74 7.24
CA ASN A 609 -47.02 -2.28 7.14
C ASN A 609 -47.07 -3.73 6.66
N ARG A 610 -47.80 -4.57 7.39
CA ARG A 610 -47.84 -6.03 7.19
C ARG A 610 -49.19 -6.46 6.63
N GLY A 611 -49.17 -7.03 5.43
CA GLY A 611 -50.31 -7.72 4.84
C GLY A 611 -50.22 -9.24 5.03
N ARG A 612 -51.34 -9.94 4.84
CA ARG A 612 -51.35 -11.41 4.80
C ARG A 612 -52.43 -11.94 3.89
N ARG A 613 -52.17 -13.06 3.24
CA ARG A 613 -53.20 -13.85 2.55
C ARG A 613 -52.86 -15.33 2.56
N ALA A 614 -53.90 -16.17 2.43
CA ALA A 614 -53.72 -17.59 2.16
C ALA A 614 -52.85 -17.79 0.91
N PRO A 615 -51.97 -18.81 0.87
CA PRO A 615 -50.99 -18.99 -0.21
C PRO A 615 -51.63 -19.33 -1.56
N GLY A 616 -52.89 -19.79 -1.56
CA GLY A 616 -53.67 -20.10 -2.76
C GLY A 616 -54.37 -18.88 -3.38
N GLY A 617 -54.46 -18.88 -4.71
CA GLY A 617 -55.21 -17.89 -5.50
C GLY A 617 -54.46 -16.57 -5.74
N GLY A 618 -54.53 -16.07 -6.97
CA GLY A 618 -54.00 -14.77 -7.36
C GLY A 618 -54.95 -13.61 -7.07
N SER A 619 -54.46 -12.37 -7.19
CA SER A 619 -55.32 -11.17 -7.32
C SER A 619 -54.62 -10.16 -8.21
N ASP A 620 -55.40 -9.26 -8.79
CA ASP A 620 -54.96 -8.16 -9.63
C ASP A 620 -54.13 -7.06 -8.92
N PHE A 621 -53.99 -7.16 -7.60
CA PHE A 621 -53.16 -6.27 -6.78
C PHE A 621 -52.00 -6.99 -6.06
N ARG A 622 -51.77 -8.28 -6.35
CA ARG A 622 -50.70 -9.08 -5.73
C ARG A 622 -49.71 -9.58 -6.78
N GLY A 623 -48.44 -9.28 -6.57
CA GLY A 623 -47.29 -9.79 -7.31
C GLY A 623 -46.19 -10.24 -6.35
N PHE A 624 -44.94 -10.16 -6.79
CA PHE A 624 -43.78 -10.54 -5.99
C PHE A 624 -42.48 -10.01 -6.60
N ARG A 625 -41.41 -10.05 -5.80
CA ARG A 625 -40.03 -9.90 -6.24
C ARG A 625 -39.17 -11.01 -5.65
N CYS A 626 -38.03 -11.31 -6.25
CA CYS A 626 -37.15 -12.38 -5.80
C CYS A 626 -35.92 -11.88 -5.06
N ALA A 627 -35.26 -12.79 -4.34
CA ALA A 627 -33.99 -12.58 -3.66
C ALA A 627 -33.05 -13.78 -3.86
N VAL A 628 -31.75 -13.58 -3.66
CA VAL A 628 -30.71 -14.62 -3.60
C VAL A 628 -29.72 -14.31 -2.48
N GLY A 629 -29.25 -15.34 -1.78
CA GLY A 629 -28.24 -15.16 -0.72
C GLY A 629 -26.83 -14.90 -1.27
N VAL A 630 -25.98 -14.23 -0.49
CA VAL A 630 -24.54 -14.07 -0.79
C VAL A 630 -23.74 -15.01 0.10
N VAL A 631 -22.83 -15.79 -0.49
CA VAL A 631 -21.82 -16.53 0.28
C VAL A 631 -20.49 -15.79 0.16
N GLN A 632 -20.04 -15.18 1.25
CA GLN A 632 -18.65 -14.78 1.39
C GLN A 632 -17.82 -16.07 1.46
N GLY A 633 -17.03 -16.34 0.42
CA GLY A 633 -16.00 -17.37 0.49
C GLY A 633 -15.10 -17.05 1.69
N ARG A 634 -15.00 -18.00 2.63
CA ARG A 634 -13.99 -17.96 3.69
C ARG A 634 -12.69 -18.54 3.18
#